data_AF-A0A8T0Y7C2-F1
#
_entry.id   AF-A0A8T0Y7C2-F1
#
_cell.length_a   1.000
_cell.length_b   1.000
_cell.length_c   1.000
_cell.angle_alpha   90.00
_cell.angle_beta   90.00
_cell.angle_gamma   90.00
#
_symmetry.space_group_name_H-M   'P 1'
#
loop_
_entity.id
_entity.type
_entity.pdbx_description
1 polymer ?
#
loop_
_entity_poly.entity_id
_entity_poly.type
_entity_poly.pdbx_seq_one_letter_code
_entity_poly.pdbx_strand_id
1 'polypeptide(L)' 'MNSRNPTTVTLAGILAAGLASADIPISVQYDATYSLPEYRGFPCSGDGAEPLGNVCPKAGDVATADCR' A
#
# COMPACT_ATOMS: atom_id res chain seq x y z
N MET A 1 56.61 0.14 20.82
CA MET A 1 55.65 -0.67 20.05
C MET A 1 54.45 -0.92 20.93
N ASN A 2 53.35 -0.20 20.74
CA ASN A 2 52.11 -0.47 21.47
C ASN A 2 50.96 -0.57 20.48
N SER A 3 50.55 -1.82 20.27
CA SER A 3 49.43 -2.26 19.48
C SER A 3 48.16 -1.51 19.88
N ARG A 4 47.52 -0.85 18.92
CA ARG A 4 46.11 -0.45 19.02
C ARG A 4 45.39 -1.21 17.92
N ASN A 5 44.71 -2.27 18.35
CA ASN A 5 43.99 -3.22 17.51
C ASN A 5 42.94 -2.49 16.65
N PRO A 6 42.61 -3.04 15.47
CA PRO A 6 41.73 -2.38 14.53
C PRO A 6 40.36 -2.21 15.17
N THR A 7 39.90 -0.97 15.28
CA THR A 7 38.51 -0.61 15.53
C THR A 7 37.66 -1.33 14.48
N THR A 8 37.05 -2.43 14.92
CA THR A 8 36.01 -3.16 14.19
C THR A 8 34.85 -2.21 13.96
N VAL A 9 34.77 -1.68 12.74
CA VAL A 9 33.63 -0.90 12.27
C VAL A 9 32.50 -1.90 12.02
N THR A 10 31.55 -1.98 12.94
CA THR A 10 30.32 -2.75 12.80
C THR A 10 29.46 -2.15 11.70
N LEU A 11 29.38 -2.85 10.56
CA LEU A 11 28.50 -2.53 9.44
C LEU A 11 27.07 -3.04 9.74
N ALA A 12 26.32 -2.30 10.54
CA ALA A 12 24.88 -2.53 10.71
C ALA A 12 24.13 -1.69 9.66
N GLY A 13 24.11 -2.16 8.41
CA GLY A 13 23.30 -1.59 7.34
C GLY A 13 21.82 -1.94 7.58
N ILE A 14 21.01 -0.94 7.92
CA ILE A 14 19.56 -1.10 8.15
C ILE A 14 18.87 -1.33 6.80
N LEU A 15 18.38 -2.55 6.57
CA LEU A 15 17.51 -2.88 5.45
C LEU A 15 16.08 -2.38 5.75
N ALA A 16 15.82 -1.10 5.49
CA ALA A 16 14.46 -0.58 5.48
C ALA A 16 13.82 -0.85 4.11
N ALA A 17 13.41 -2.08 3.86
CA ALA A 17 12.53 -2.38 2.74
C ALA A 17 11.11 -1.96 3.14
N GLY A 18 10.61 -0.86 2.57
CA GLY A 18 9.22 -0.47 2.74
C GLY A 18 8.32 -1.52 2.08
N LEU A 19 7.36 -2.07 2.81
CA LEU A 19 6.30 -2.86 2.21
C LEU A 19 5.46 -1.93 1.33
N ALA A 20 5.56 -2.09 0.01
CA ALA A 20 4.58 -1.49 -0.88
C ALA A 20 3.23 -2.17 -0.58
N SER A 21 2.24 -1.38 -0.14
CA SER A 21 0.89 -1.91 0.03
C SER A 21 0.33 -2.29 -1.33
N ALA A 22 -0.20 -3.51 -1.46
CA ALA A 22 -0.85 -3.98 -2.68
C ALA A 22 -2.30 -3.47 -2.81
N ASP A 23 -2.67 -2.45 -2.04
CA ASP A 23 -4.00 -1.87 -2.09
C ASP A 23 -4.25 -1.20 -3.44
N ILE A 24 -5.46 -1.39 -3.95
CA ILE A 24 -5.91 -0.79 -5.19
C ILE A 24 -6.59 0.55 -4.86
N PRO A 25 -6.12 1.69 -5.41
CA PRO A 25 -6.78 2.97 -5.18
C PRO A 25 -8.10 3.05 -5.95
N ILE A 26 -9.20 3.31 -5.24
CA ILE A 26 -10.55 3.43 -5.81
C ILE A 26 -11.08 4.83 -5.51
N SER A 27 -11.34 5.61 -6.57
CA SER A 27 -12.01 6.90 -6.46
C SER A 27 -13.52 6.73 -6.42
N VAL A 28 -14.15 7.33 -5.41
CA VAL A 28 -15.61 7.39 -5.29
C VAL A 28 -16.07 8.76 -5.76
N GLN A 29 -16.97 8.77 -6.74
CA GLN A 29 -17.40 10.03 -7.36
C GLN A 29 -18.12 10.92 -6.35
N TYR A 30 -17.71 12.20 -6.30
CA TYR A 30 -18.18 13.22 -5.35
C TYR A 30 -17.81 12.98 -3.88
N ASP A 31 -16.89 12.06 -3.60
CA ASP A 31 -16.37 11.78 -2.27
C ASP A 31 -14.84 11.89 -2.29
N ALA A 32 -14.13 10.79 -2.06
CA ALA A 32 -12.68 10.74 -1.96
C ALA A 32 -12.10 9.48 -2.63
N THR A 33 -10.78 9.34 -2.56
CA THR A 33 -10.08 8.14 -2.98
C THR A 33 -9.74 7.28 -1.77
N TYR A 34 -9.95 5.96 -1.90
CA TYR A 34 -9.76 4.96 -0.84
C TYR A 34 -8.81 3.86 -1.30
N SER A 35 -8.09 3.27 -0.35
CA SER A 35 -7.27 2.07 -0.60
C SER A 35 -8.09 0.80 -0.36
N LEU A 36 -8.28 -0.01 -1.41
CA LEU A 36 -8.95 -1.30 -1.33
C LEU A 36 -7.94 -2.45 -1.19
N PRO A 37 -7.92 -3.18 -0.07
CA PRO A 37 -6.99 -4.28 0.15
C PRO A 37 -7.41 -5.55 -0.60
N GLU A 38 -6.42 -6.30 -1.07
CA GLU A 38 -6.61 -7.50 -1.91
C GLU A 38 -7.55 -8.54 -1.28
N TYR A 39 -7.53 -8.70 0.05
CA TYR A 39 -8.37 -9.69 0.74
C TYR A 39 -9.87 -9.38 0.66
N ARG A 40 -10.27 -8.15 0.29
CA ARG A 40 -11.69 -7.80 0.07
C ARG A 40 -12.20 -8.25 -1.30
N GLY A 41 -11.32 -8.67 -2.20
CA GLY A 41 -11.64 -9.01 -3.59
C GLY A 41 -11.35 -7.86 -4.55
N PHE A 42 -11.79 -8.03 -5.79
CA PHE A 42 -11.44 -7.14 -6.90
C PHE A 42 -12.50 -6.06 -7.13
N PRO A 43 -12.09 -4.83 -7.50
CA PRO A 43 -13.02 -3.82 -7.98
C PRO A 43 -13.62 -4.22 -9.33
N CYS A 44 -14.73 -3.58 -9.71
CA CYS A 44 -15.30 -3.74 -11.05
C CYS A 44 -14.24 -3.41 -12.12
N SER A 45 -13.96 -4.35 -13.01
CA SER A 45 -13.02 -4.19 -14.12
C SER A 45 -13.45 -4.98 -15.36
N GLY A 46 -13.14 -4.42 -16.54
CA GLY A 46 -13.54 -4.98 -17.83
C GLY A 46 -14.93 -4.54 -18.29
N ASP A 47 -15.30 -5.03 -19.47
CA ASP A 47 -16.52 -4.66 -20.19
C ASP A 47 -17.41 -5.91 -20.44
N GLY A 48 -18.70 -5.69 -20.68
CA GLY A 48 -19.66 -6.74 -21.03
C GLY A 48 -20.63 -7.10 -19.90
N ALA A 49 -21.37 -8.20 -20.09
CA ALA A 49 -22.44 -8.61 -19.17
C ALA A 49 -21.92 -9.21 -17.84
N GLU A 50 -20.67 -9.66 -17.82
CA GLU A 50 -20.06 -10.31 -16.66
C GLU A 50 -18.65 -9.70 -16.41
N PRO A 51 -18.57 -8.46 -15.91
CA PRO A 51 -17.29 -7.85 -15.55
C PRO A 51 -16.68 -8.54 -14.32
N LEU A 52 -15.37 -8.38 -14.16
CA LEU A 52 -14.67 -8.89 -12.98
C LEU A 52 -14.95 -8.01 -11.78
N GLY A 53 -15.29 -8.62 -10.65
CA GLY A 53 -15.37 -7.94 -9.38
C GLY A 53 -16.55 -6.97 -9.24
N ASN A 54 -16.86 -6.65 -7.99
CA ASN A 54 -17.95 -5.76 -7.61
C ASN A 54 -17.70 -5.09 -6.25
N VAL A 55 -16.44 -5.08 -5.82
CA VAL A 55 -16.05 -4.60 -4.51
C VAL A 55 -15.82 -3.08 -4.58
N CYS A 56 -16.49 -2.36 -3.68
CA CYS A 56 -16.33 -0.91 -3.52
C CYS A 56 -15.86 -0.59 -2.08
N PRO A 57 -15.29 0.61 -1.84
CA PRO A 57 -15.08 1.14 -0.50
C PRO A 57 -16.38 1.09 0.32
N LYS A 58 -16.25 0.84 1.63
CA LYS A 58 -17.37 0.71 2.57
C LYS A 58 -17.35 1.85 3.56
N ALA A 59 -18.52 2.11 4.16
CA ALA A 59 -18.61 3.05 5.26
C ALA A 59 -17.63 2.68 6.39
N GLY A 60 -16.82 3.64 6.82
CA GLY A 60 -15.76 3.45 7.80
C GLY A 60 -14.36 3.24 7.21
N ASP A 61 -14.22 3.06 5.89
CA ASP A 61 -12.92 3.16 5.23
C ASP A 61 -12.38 4.59 5.33
N VAL A 62 -11.06 4.71 5.48
CA VAL A 62 -10.37 6.01 5.59
C VAL A 62 -9.90 6.45 4.22
N ALA A 63 -10.27 7.67 3.83
CA ALA A 63 -9.81 8.27 2.59
C ALA A 63 -8.29 8.50 2.61
N THR A 64 -7.65 8.16 1.50
CA THR A 64 -6.20 8.29 1.32
C THR A 64 -5.82 9.48 0.44
N ALA A 65 -6.76 9.97 -0.38
CA ALA A 65 -6.60 11.19 -1.17
C ALA A 65 -7.96 11.84 -1.46
N ASP A 66 -7.93 13.06 -2.03
CA ASP A 66 -9.10 13.82 -2.49
C ASP A 66 -10.11 14.25 -1.40
N CYS A 67 -9.73 14.21 -0.13
CA CYS A 67 -10.54 14.74 0.96
C CYS A 67 -10.80 16.25 0.78
N ARG A 68 -12.03 16.69 1.04
CA ARG A 68 -12.47 18.10 0.98
C ARG A 68 -12.78 18.67 2.35
#